data_AF-A0A3S8R4X6-F1
#
_entry.id   AF-A0A3S8R4X6-F1
#
_cell.length_a   1.000
_cell.length_b   1.000
_cell.length_c   1.000
_cell.angle_alpha   90.00
_cell.angle_beta   90.00
_cell.angle_gamma   90.00
#
_symmetry.space_group_name_H-M   'P 1'
#
loop_
_entity.id
_entity.type
_entity.pdbx_description
1 polymer ?
#
loop_
_entity_poly.entity_id
_entity_poly.type
_entity_poly.pdbx_seq_one_letter_code
_entity_poly.pdbx_strand_id
1 'polypeptide(L)'
;MKKIFLLSVLTLLAITIQAQQNLFEALENNGDGATYHGFGALVAKGDGTYNFKTDYLPVKIELERTPSGIPVGFEARFISEDKRAFRETELSDYGTIDNYIHPISIKHRYTKEGYVVIDDLLFRLDKIYDGSFPSMENVASVYVLEKDRKATTKAPKKKKGGFLSRMKAKIKSARNSSVPSSPTYKYLTSLNLDKKFNDYIAAMKLKQAIPLTAKDNAKIEAIKKAKKMDADEIKRYNDSVKATPEYKRLKEYQAFVASIDEEKASTIVTIINRTGKDIYVFEEGSRNGSRVGHANSIKVPCTKNYYYNFNPNSSNKSHCYSANSGCNASVTIK
;
A
#
# COMPACT_ATOMS: atom_id res chain seq x y z
N MET A 1 -40.12 8.29 40.02
CA MET A 1 -40.38 8.57 38.58
C MET A 1 -39.18 9.18 37.84
N LYS A 2 -38.48 10.21 38.34
CA LYS A 2 -37.30 10.78 37.66
C LYS A 2 -36.12 9.81 37.44
N LYS A 3 -35.91 8.82 38.33
CA LYS A 3 -34.85 7.80 38.19
C LYS A 3 -35.15 6.73 37.13
N ILE A 4 -36.43 6.46 36.85
CA ILE A 4 -36.85 5.48 35.82
C ILE A 4 -36.65 6.09 34.43
N PHE A 5 -37.00 7.37 34.25
CA PHE A 5 -36.77 8.11 33.01
C PHE A 5 -35.28 8.21 32.63
N LEU A 6 -34.38 8.37 33.61
CA LEU A 6 -32.93 8.43 33.36
C LEU A 6 -32.37 7.08 32.87
N LEU A 7 -32.86 5.97 33.42
CA LEU A 7 -32.42 4.62 33.04
C LEU A 7 -32.90 4.24 31.63
N SER A 8 -34.11 4.64 31.24
CA SER A 8 -34.66 4.42 29.89
C SER A 8 -33.95 5.25 28.81
N VAL A 9 -33.50 6.47 29.12
CA VAL A 9 -32.73 7.30 28.18
C VAL A 9 -31.31 6.75 28.00
N LEU A 10 -30.68 6.25 29.07
CA LEU A 10 -29.35 5.64 28.99
C LEU A 10 -29.34 4.33 28.16
N THR A 11 -30.38 3.51 28.30
CA THR A 11 -30.54 2.28 27.52
C THR A 11 -30.85 2.56 26.05
N LEU A 12 -31.65 3.59 25.73
CA LEU A 12 -31.87 3.99 24.33
C LEU A 12 -30.60 4.50 23.66
N LEU A 13 -29.78 5.32 24.36
CA LEU A 13 -28.50 5.79 23.82
C LEU A 13 -27.54 4.63 23.56
N ALA A 14 -27.45 3.65 24.47
CA ALA A 14 -26.59 2.49 24.30
C ALA A 14 -26.96 1.63 23.08
N ILE A 15 -28.25 1.47 22.77
CA ILE A 15 -28.73 0.71 21.60
C ILE A 15 -28.38 1.43 20.30
N THR A 16 -28.51 2.77 20.26
CA THR A 16 -28.18 3.55 19.04
C THR A 16 -26.69 3.56 18.70
N ILE A 17 -25.80 3.55 19.71
CA ILE A 17 -24.35 3.51 19.49
C ILE A 17 -23.92 2.15 18.91
N GLN A 18 -24.60 1.05 19.27
CA GLN A 18 -24.31 -0.27 18.72
C GLN A 18 -24.74 -0.43 17.25
N ALA A 19 -25.73 0.34 16.78
CA ALA A 19 -26.24 0.23 15.41
C ALA A 19 -25.37 0.93 14.35
N GLN A 20 -24.54 1.91 14.74
CA GLN A 20 -23.68 2.60 13.79
C GLN A 20 -22.57 1.65 13.30
N GLN A 21 -22.62 1.34 12.00
CA GLN A 21 -21.64 0.49 11.33
C GLN A 21 -20.31 1.22 11.23
N ASN A 22 -19.21 0.53 11.51
CA ASN A 22 -17.86 1.03 11.25
C ASN A 22 -17.50 0.93 9.75
N LEU A 23 -16.33 1.45 9.35
CA LEU A 23 -15.86 1.46 7.96
C LEU A 23 -16.04 0.11 7.24
N PHE A 24 -15.52 -0.98 7.82
CA PHE A 24 -15.56 -2.29 7.19
C PHE A 24 -16.92 -2.96 7.33
N GLU A 25 -17.61 -2.78 8.46
CA GLU A 25 -19.00 -3.25 8.62
C GLU A 25 -19.89 -2.66 7.53
N ALA A 26 -19.75 -1.36 7.22
CA ALA A 26 -20.54 -0.72 6.17
C ALA A 26 -20.19 -1.26 4.78
N LEU A 27 -18.90 -1.44 4.46
CA LEU A 27 -18.47 -2.05 3.20
C LEU A 27 -18.96 -3.50 3.05
N GLU A 28 -18.87 -4.31 4.11
CA GLU A 28 -19.36 -5.69 4.10
C GLU A 28 -20.86 -5.76 3.86
N ASN A 29 -21.63 -4.91 4.53
CA ASN A 29 -23.08 -4.86 4.38
C ASN A 29 -23.53 -4.33 3.00
N ASN A 30 -22.67 -3.55 2.35
CA ASN A 30 -22.90 -3.06 0.99
C ASN A 30 -22.63 -4.14 -0.08
N GLY A 31 -21.87 -5.18 0.26
CA GLY A 31 -21.53 -6.29 -0.61
C GLY A 31 -20.13 -6.16 -1.21
N ASP A 32 -19.39 -7.27 -1.23
CA ASP A 32 -18.06 -7.33 -1.84
C ASP A 32 -18.16 -7.22 -3.36
N GLY A 33 -17.33 -6.38 -3.97
CA GLY A 33 -17.39 -6.04 -5.40
C GLY A 33 -18.54 -5.09 -5.78
N ALA A 34 -19.17 -4.44 -4.80
CA ALA A 34 -20.27 -3.51 -5.05
C ALA A 34 -19.85 -2.29 -5.87
N THR A 35 -20.75 -1.82 -6.74
CA THR A 35 -20.52 -0.68 -7.61
C THR A 35 -20.89 0.64 -6.94
N TYR A 36 -20.02 1.63 -7.03
CA TYR A 36 -20.25 2.99 -6.57
C TYR A 36 -20.06 4.01 -7.70
N HIS A 37 -20.95 4.99 -7.75
CA HIS A 37 -20.88 6.12 -8.66
C HIS A 37 -20.15 7.29 -8.00
N GLY A 38 -19.09 7.80 -8.62
CA GLY A 38 -18.28 8.89 -8.08
C GLY A 38 -18.87 10.29 -8.32
N PHE A 39 -18.63 11.19 -7.37
CA PHE A 39 -18.97 12.61 -7.43
C PHE A 39 -17.88 13.42 -6.76
N GLY A 40 -17.51 14.58 -7.29
CA GLY A 40 -16.47 15.44 -6.69
C GLY A 40 -16.76 16.93 -6.78
N ALA A 41 -15.77 17.74 -6.43
CA ALA A 41 -15.85 19.19 -6.37
C ALA A 41 -17.11 19.67 -5.61
N LEU A 42 -17.17 19.31 -4.33
CA LEU A 42 -18.28 19.62 -3.44
C LEU A 42 -18.43 21.14 -3.28
N VAL A 43 -19.61 21.68 -3.60
CA VAL A 43 -19.93 23.09 -3.38
C VAL A 43 -21.10 23.17 -2.40
N ALA A 44 -20.83 23.67 -1.20
CA ALA A 44 -21.82 23.80 -0.12
C ALA A 44 -22.92 24.81 -0.50
N LYS A 45 -24.17 24.51 -0.13
CA LYS A 45 -25.32 25.41 -0.29
C LYS A 45 -25.68 26.20 0.99
N GLY A 46 -25.02 25.90 2.11
CA GLY A 46 -25.26 26.54 3.41
C GLY A 46 -26.34 25.88 4.27
N ASP A 47 -27.03 24.86 3.78
CA ASP A 47 -28.06 24.09 4.49
C ASP A 47 -27.61 22.64 4.83
N GLY A 48 -26.31 22.36 4.71
CA GLY A 48 -25.71 21.04 4.83
C GLY A 48 -25.85 20.16 3.58
N THR A 49 -26.46 20.67 2.50
CA THR A 49 -26.50 20.01 1.19
C THR A 49 -25.47 20.62 0.22
N TYR A 50 -25.16 19.87 -0.84
CA TYR A 50 -24.05 20.19 -1.76
C TYR A 50 -24.46 20.06 -3.22
N ASN A 51 -23.74 20.77 -4.09
CA ASN A 51 -23.65 20.46 -5.52
C ASN A 51 -22.37 19.69 -5.80
N PHE A 52 -22.38 18.91 -6.88
CA PHE A 52 -21.26 18.05 -7.27
C PHE A 52 -21.04 18.07 -8.78
N LYS A 53 -19.80 17.83 -9.18
CA LYS A 53 -19.47 17.39 -10.55
C LYS A 53 -19.74 15.90 -10.73
N THR A 54 -20.10 15.51 -11.95
CA THR A 54 -20.56 14.15 -12.32
C THR A 54 -19.63 13.46 -13.32
N ASP A 55 -18.42 13.97 -13.49
CA ASP A 55 -17.39 13.49 -14.43
C ASP A 55 -16.51 12.37 -13.85
N TYR A 56 -16.85 11.87 -12.66
CA TYR A 56 -16.11 10.80 -11.99
C TYR A 56 -16.59 9.44 -12.47
N LEU A 57 -15.63 8.56 -12.81
CA LEU A 57 -15.92 7.21 -13.26
C LEU A 57 -16.44 6.34 -12.10
N PRO A 58 -17.39 5.44 -12.36
CA PRO A 58 -17.85 4.48 -11.37
C PRO A 58 -16.76 3.44 -11.05
N VAL A 59 -16.76 2.97 -9.81
CA VAL A 59 -15.78 2.00 -9.30
C VAL A 59 -16.48 0.80 -8.68
N LYS A 60 -15.85 -0.38 -8.75
CA LYS A 60 -16.16 -1.52 -7.87
C LYS A 60 -15.24 -1.47 -6.66
N ILE A 61 -15.80 -1.73 -5.48
CA ILE A 61 -15.04 -1.80 -4.23
C ILE A 61 -14.98 -3.26 -3.76
N GLU A 62 -13.76 -3.77 -3.60
CA GLU A 62 -13.48 -5.12 -3.10
C GLU A 62 -12.77 -5.03 -1.75
N LEU A 63 -13.20 -5.83 -0.78
CA LEU A 63 -12.60 -5.86 0.56
C LEU A 63 -11.31 -6.66 0.58
N GLU A 64 -10.28 -6.10 1.21
CA GLU A 64 -9.05 -6.81 1.47
C GLU A 64 -9.08 -7.40 2.88
N ARG A 65 -8.66 -8.66 3.01
CA ARG A 65 -8.77 -9.44 4.24
C ARG A 65 -7.44 -10.08 4.61
N THR A 66 -7.21 -10.26 5.90
CA THR A 66 -6.16 -11.16 6.39
C THR A 66 -6.47 -12.61 5.99
N PRO A 67 -5.50 -13.54 6.09
CA PRO A 67 -5.76 -14.97 5.90
C PRO A 67 -6.83 -15.54 6.85
N SER A 68 -7.08 -14.90 7.98
CA SER A 68 -8.15 -15.26 8.92
C SER A 68 -9.50 -14.60 8.61
N GLY A 69 -9.63 -13.96 7.45
CA GLY A 69 -10.87 -13.32 6.98
C GLY A 69 -11.18 -11.95 7.58
N ILE A 70 -10.27 -11.37 8.38
CA ILE A 70 -10.49 -10.07 9.04
C ILE A 70 -10.30 -8.96 8.01
N PRO A 71 -11.28 -8.05 7.80
CA PRO A 71 -11.11 -6.96 6.84
C PRO A 71 -10.05 -5.96 7.35
N VAL A 72 -9.15 -5.57 6.46
CA VAL A 72 -7.98 -4.73 6.75
C VAL A 72 -7.75 -3.64 5.70
N GLY A 73 -8.56 -3.61 4.66
CA GLY A 73 -8.45 -2.64 3.59
C GLY A 73 -9.52 -2.85 2.54
N PHE A 74 -9.38 -2.14 1.43
CA PHE A 74 -10.18 -2.33 0.24
C PHE A 74 -9.44 -1.84 -1.00
N GLU A 75 -9.83 -2.34 -2.16
CA GLU A 75 -9.40 -1.87 -3.47
C GLU A 75 -10.59 -1.35 -4.28
N ALA A 76 -10.42 -0.21 -4.92
CA ALA A 76 -11.37 0.36 -5.87
C ALA A 76 -10.83 0.21 -7.29
N ARG A 77 -11.64 -0.33 -8.20
CA ARG A 77 -11.31 -0.49 -9.63
C ARG A 77 -12.31 0.22 -10.51
N PHE A 78 -11.85 0.95 -11.52
CA PHE A 78 -12.72 1.53 -12.52
C PHE A 78 -13.43 0.44 -13.31
N ILE A 79 -14.74 0.56 -13.46
CA ILE A 79 -15.55 -0.44 -14.18
C ILE A 79 -15.22 -0.46 -15.68
N SER A 80 -14.92 0.71 -16.25
CA SER A 80 -14.68 0.86 -17.68
C SER A 80 -13.32 0.34 -18.16
N GLU A 81 -12.36 0.19 -17.26
CA GLU A 81 -10.94 0.02 -17.64
C GLU A 81 -10.23 -1.13 -16.93
N ASP A 82 -10.92 -1.91 -16.06
CA ASP A 82 -10.32 -2.92 -15.14
C ASP A 82 -8.97 -2.46 -14.55
N LYS A 83 -8.91 -1.17 -14.21
CA LYS A 83 -7.72 -0.51 -13.71
C LYS A 83 -7.99 -0.07 -12.28
N ARG A 84 -7.00 -0.26 -11.41
CA ARG A 84 -7.03 0.24 -10.04
C ARG A 84 -7.22 1.76 -10.03
N ALA A 85 -8.28 2.21 -9.37
CA ALA A 85 -8.57 3.62 -9.13
C ALA A 85 -7.82 4.09 -7.86
N PHE A 86 -8.08 3.44 -6.74
CA PHE A 86 -7.44 3.70 -5.45
C PHE A 86 -7.48 2.44 -4.58
N ARG A 87 -6.61 2.33 -3.59
CA ARG A 87 -6.55 1.19 -2.67
C ARG A 87 -5.93 1.65 -1.37
N GLU A 88 -6.50 1.24 -0.25
CA GLU A 88 -5.90 1.43 1.07
C GLU A 88 -6.01 0.15 1.89
N THR A 89 -4.91 -0.21 2.57
CA THR A 89 -4.85 -1.40 3.41
C THR A 89 -3.86 -1.24 4.55
N GLU A 90 -4.22 -1.74 5.73
CA GLU A 90 -3.34 -1.83 6.89
C GLU A 90 -2.16 -2.79 6.67
N LEU A 91 -2.27 -3.68 5.68
CA LEU A 91 -1.19 -4.60 5.30
C LEU A 91 -0.07 -3.90 4.53
N SER A 92 -0.31 -2.69 4.02
CA SER A 92 0.75 -1.89 3.40
C SER A 92 1.56 -1.12 4.45
N ASP A 93 2.76 -0.73 4.09
CA ASP A 93 3.61 0.13 4.92
C ASP A 93 3.03 1.54 5.13
N TYR A 94 2.04 1.92 4.29
CA TYR A 94 1.56 3.29 4.19
C TYR A 94 0.12 3.46 4.68
N GLY A 95 -0.70 2.41 4.61
CA GLY A 95 -2.06 2.44 5.11
C GLY A 95 -2.09 2.34 6.64
N THR A 96 -2.94 3.16 7.24
CA THR A 96 -3.19 3.15 8.68
C THR A 96 -4.67 3.26 8.95
N ILE A 97 -5.19 2.31 9.70
CA ILE A 97 -6.52 2.33 10.29
C ILE A 97 -6.46 3.07 11.63
N ASP A 98 -7.46 3.90 11.92
CA ASP A 98 -7.51 4.69 13.16
C ASP A 98 -7.82 3.85 14.42
N ASN A 99 -8.59 2.77 14.26
CA ASN A 99 -8.88 1.80 15.31
C ASN A 99 -9.15 0.40 14.72
N TYR A 100 -8.54 -0.65 15.26
CA TYR A 100 -8.66 -2.01 14.71
C TYR A 100 -10.01 -2.71 14.94
N ILE A 101 -10.80 -2.27 15.92
CA ILE A 101 -12.08 -2.91 16.28
C ILE A 101 -13.27 -2.12 15.75
N HIS A 102 -13.19 -0.79 15.85
CA HIS A 102 -14.22 0.13 15.40
C HIS A 102 -13.62 1.21 14.49
N PRO A 103 -13.11 0.82 13.31
CA PRO A 103 -12.46 1.73 12.38
C PRO A 103 -13.45 2.79 11.88
N ILE A 104 -13.11 4.07 12.07
CA ILE A 104 -13.83 5.18 11.44
C ILE A 104 -13.33 5.36 10.02
N SER A 105 -12.01 5.27 9.86
CA SER A 105 -11.32 5.61 8.63
C SER A 105 -10.07 4.77 8.40
N ILE A 106 -9.71 4.60 7.14
CA ILE A 106 -8.37 4.18 6.73
C ILE A 106 -7.72 5.31 5.95
N LYS A 107 -6.43 5.54 6.16
CA LYS A 107 -5.71 6.65 5.52
C LYS A 107 -4.32 6.23 5.07
N HIS A 108 -3.80 7.00 4.13
CA HIS A 108 -2.44 6.88 3.65
C HIS A 108 -1.51 7.84 4.40
N ARG A 109 -0.41 7.30 4.92
CA ARG A 109 0.55 8.03 5.76
C ARG A 109 1.19 9.22 5.05
N TYR A 110 1.46 9.13 3.75
CA TYR A 110 2.18 10.18 3.00
C TYR A 110 1.28 11.20 2.30
N THR A 111 0.34 10.74 1.46
CA THR A 111 -0.58 11.63 0.73
C THR A 111 -1.59 12.33 1.64
N LYS A 112 -1.79 11.83 2.87
CA LYS A 112 -2.83 12.29 3.80
C LYS A 112 -4.24 12.11 3.24
N GLU A 113 -4.39 11.30 2.20
CA GLU A 113 -5.69 10.85 1.74
C GLU A 113 -6.25 9.84 2.73
N GLY A 114 -7.56 9.80 2.86
CA GLY A 114 -8.21 8.73 3.59
C GLY A 114 -9.67 8.58 3.25
N TYR A 115 -10.27 7.57 3.84
CA TYR A 115 -11.56 7.06 3.41
C TYR A 115 -12.43 6.78 4.61
N VAL A 116 -13.69 7.19 4.50
CA VAL A 116 -14.74 6.94 5.49
C VAL A 116 -15.95 6.38 4.75
N VAL A 117 -16.63 5.39 5.33
CA VAL A 117 -17.84 4.82 4.75
C VAL A 117 -18.98 4.99 5.73
N ILE A 118 -20.07 5.62 5.26
CA ILE A 118 -21.27 5.89 6.07
C ILE A 118 -22.47 5.42 5.27
N ASP A 119 -23.04 4.28 5.67
CA ASP A 119 -24.09 3.57 4.95
C ASP A 119 -23.67 3.35 3.48
N ASP A 120 -24.42 3.94 2.55
CA ASP A 120 -24.23 3.82 1.10
C ASP A 120 -23.19 4.79 0.51
N LEU A 121 -22.46 5.53 1.34
CA LEU A 121 -21.55 6.60 0.92
C LEU A 121 -20.11 6.29 1.32
N LEU A 122 -19.21 6.23 0.34
CA LEU A 122 -17.77 6.21 0.56
C LEU A 122 -17.23 7.61 0.29
N PHE A 123 -16.71 8.26 1.33
CA PHE A 123 -16.09 9.57 1.27
C PHE A 123 -14.59 9.39 1.08
N ARG A 124 -14.02 10.04 0.06
CA ARG A 124 -12.58 10.27 -0.03
C ARG A 124 -12.28 11.65 0.55
N LEU A 125 -11.37 11.68 1.50
CA LEU A 125 -10.92 12.87 2.18
C LEU A 125 -9.47 13.15 1.80
N ASP A 126 -9.16 14.43 1.69
CA ASP A 126 -7.79 14.92 1.64
C ASP A 126 -7.42 15.44 3.05
N LYS A 127 -6.14 15.50 3.41
CA LYS A 127 -5.66 16.10 4.68
C LYS A 127 -6.14 15.43 5.98
N ILE A 128 -6.15 14.10 6.04
CA ILE A 128 -6.26 13.36 7.30
C ILE A 128 -4.86 13.15 7.91
N TYR A 129 -4.55 13.88 8.97
CA TYR A 129 -3.27 13.82 9.68
C TYR A 129 -3.26 12.76 10.79
N ASP A 130 -2.07 12.46 11.32
CA ASP A 130 -1.89 11.56 12.46
C ASP A 130 -2.53 12.14 13.73
N GLY A 131 -3.35 11.34 14.40
CA GLY A 131 -4.13 11.76 15.57
C GLY A 131 -5.35 12.65 15.28
N SER A 132 -5.60 13.04 14.02
CA SER A 132 -6.77 13.84 13.65
C SER A 132 -7.96 12.97 13.25
N PHE A 133 -9.17 13.44 13.53
CA PHE A 133 -10.40 12.82 13.05
C PHE A 133 -10.81 13.37 11.67
N PRO A 134 -11.48 12.56 10.84
CA PRO A 134 -12.07 13.03 9.59
C PRO A 134 -13.02 14.22 9.82
N SER A 135 -13.02 15.16 8.87
CA SER A 135 -13.86 16.37 8.89
C SER A 135 -14.54 16.55 7.52
N MET A 136 -15.77 17.05 7.51
CA MET A 136 -16.53 17.25 6.26
C MET A 136 -15.85 18.28 5.33
N GLU A 137 -15.13 19.25 5.89
CA GLU A 137 -14.38 20.26 5.12
C GLU A 137 -13.26 19.67 4.24
N ASN A 138 -12.82 18.46 4.59
CA ASN A 138 -11.74 17.74 3.95
C ASN A 138 -12.22 16.73 2.90
N VAL A 139 -13.54 16.61 2.69
CA VAL A 139 -14.11 15.69 1.70
C VAL A 139 -13.83 16.21 0.29
N ALA A 140 -13.07 15.45 -0.49
CA ALA A 140 -12.72 15.77 -1.86
C ALA A 140 -13.69 15.15 -2.88
N SER A 141 -14.16 13.93 -2.59
CA SER A 141 -15.14 13.23 -3.42
C SER A 141 -15.99 12.26 -2.61
N VAL A 142 -17.17 11.94 -3.14
CA VAL A 142 -18.14 11.01 -2.57
C VAL A 142 -18.51 9.98 -3.62
N TYR A 143 -18.39 8.72 -3.28
CA TYR A 143 -18.80 7.58 -4.07
C TYR A 143 -20.09 7.03 -3.47
N VAL A 144 -21.11 6.87 -4.30
CA VAL A 144 -22.46 6.49 -3.87
C VAL A 144 -22.77 5.11 -4.40
N LEU A 145 -23.06 4.18 -3.49
CA LEU A 145 -23.45 2.81 -3.84
C LEU A 145 -24.63 2.81 -4.81
N GLU A 146 -24.48 2.07 -5.91
CA GLU A 146 -25.55 1.83 -6.86
C GLU A 146 -26.54 0.81 -6.28
N LYS A 147 -27.79 1.23 -6.14
CA LYS A 147 -28.94 0.40 -5.77
C LYS A 147 -30.08 0.72 -6.71
N ASP A 148 -31.08 -0.16 -6.78
CA ASP A 148 -32.36 0.13 -7.44
C ASP A 148 -33.14 1.21 -6.68
N ARG A 149 -32.70 2.46 -6.84
CA ARG A 149 -33.27 3.63 -6.17
C ARG A 149 -34.36 4.19 -7.06
N LYS A 150 -35.62 3.80 -6.79
CA LYS A 150 -36.77 4.55 -7.29
C LYS A 150 -36.66 5.97 -6.76
N ALA A 151 -36.47 6.94 -7.65
CA ALA A 151 -36.37 8.35 -7.29
C ALA A 151 -37.57 8.73 -6.43
N THR A 152 -37.34 9.05 -5.15
CA THR A 152 -38.34 9.60 -4.25
C THR A 152 -38.62 11.03 -4.67
N THR A 153 -39.38 11.20 -5.74
CA THR A 153 -40.04 12.45 -6.03
C THR A 153 -41.11 12.66 -4.96
N LYS A 154 -40.76 13.38 -3.88
CA LYS A 154 -41.79 14.13 -3.14
C LYS A 154 -42.44 15.04 -4.17
N ALA A 155 -43.61 14.64 -4.68
CA ALA A 155 -44.35 15.40 -5.67
C ALA A 155 -44.63 16.79 -5.08
N PRO A 156 -44.12 17.88 -5.68
CA PRO A 156 -44.50 19.21 -5.24
C PRO A 156 -46.01 19.37 -5.45
N LYS A 157 -46.71 19.92 -4.45
CA LYS A 157 -48.14 20.27 -4.52
C LYS A 157 -48.40 20.96 -5.86
N LYS A 158 -49.20 20.32 -6.72
CA LYS A 158 -49.58 20.83 -8.05
C LYS A 158 -50.21 22.22 -7.91
N LYS A 159 -49.46 23.29 -8.18
CA LYS A 159 -50.06 24.54 -8.64
C LYS A 159 -50.61 24.29 -10.05
N LYS A 160 -51.89 24.60 -10.28
CA LYS A 160 -52.57 24.49 -11.58
C LYS A 160 -51.99 25.50 -12.58
N GLY A 161 -50.80 25.23 -13.09
CA GLY A 161 -50.20 25.95 -14.22
C GLY A 161 -50.64 25.31 -15.55
N GLY A 162 -51.07 26.15 -16.50
CA GLY A 162 -51.52 25.76 -17.83
C GLY A 162 -50.44 25.04 -18.66
N PHE A 163 -50.88 24.32 -19.69
CA PHE A 163 -50.02 23.48 -20.55
C PHE A 163 -48.78 24.22 -21.08
N LEU A 164 -48.93 25.50 -21.44
CA LEU A 164 -47.84 26.35 -21.91
C LEU A 164 -46.80 26.70 -20.83
N SER A 165 -47.19 26.84 -19.56
CA SER A 165 -46.24 27.07 -18.47
C SER A 165 -45.43 25.81 -18.16
N ARG A 166 -46.03 24.63 -18.32
CA ARG A 166 -45.34 23.33 -18.20
C ARG A 166 -44.38 23.08 -19.36
N MET A 167 -44.74 23.50 -20.58
CA MET A 167 -43.87 23.39 -21.76
C MET A 167 -42.67 24.35 -21.67
N LYS A 168 -42.89 25.62 -21.30
CA LYS A 168 -41.79 26.57 -21.06
C LYS A 168 -40.89 26.14 -19.89
N ALA A 169 -41.44 25.56 -18.83
CA ALA A 169 -40.64 25.01 -17.74
C ALA A 169 -39.79 23.80 -18.18
N LYS A 170 -40.34 22.91 -19.02
CA LYS A 170 -39.57 21.79 -19.61
C LYS A 170 -38.48 22.26 -20.58
N ILE A 171 -38.73 23.30 -21.36
CA ILE A 171 -37.73 23.87 -22.28
C ILE A 171 -36.65 24.63 -21.49
N LYS A 172 -37.02 25.35 -20.43
CA LYS A 172 -36.07 26.05 -19.56
C LYS A 172 -35.25 25.09 -18.69
N SER A 173 -35.85 23.96 -18.26
CA SER A 173 -35.08 22.88 -17.63
C SER A 173 -34.15 22.22 -18.66
N ALA A 174 -34.62 21.93 -19.87
CA ALA A 174 -33.78 21.34 -20.92
C ALA A 174 -32.61 22.25 -21.34
N ARG A 175 -32.79 23.58 -21.37
CA ARG A 175 -31.72 24.55 -21.64
C ARG A 175 -30.73 24.76 -20.48
N ASN A 176 -31.10 24.43 -19.26
CA ASN A 176 -30.24 24.53 -18.08
C ASN A 176 -29.73 23.16 -17.56
N SER A 177 -30.02 22.06 -18.27
CA SER A 177 -29.65 20.70 -17.85
C SER A 177 -28.31 20.27 -18.44
N SER A 178 -27.23 20.83 -17.95
CA SER A 178 -25.89 20.24 -18.11
C SER A 178 -25.54 19.25 -16.99
N VAL A 179 -26.46 18.98 -16.05
CA VAL A 179 -26.23 18.10 -14.91
C VAL A 179 -26.95 16.75 -15.12
N PRO A 180 -26.22 15.65 -15.35
CA PRO A 180 -26.79 14.31 -15.44
C PRO A 180 -27.51 13.95 -14.14
N SER A 181 -28.82 13.72 -14.22
CA SER A 181 -29.69 13.47 -13.06
C SER A 181 -29.80 11.97 -12.75
N SER A 182 -28.66 11.31 -12.47
CA SER A 182 -28.64 9.90 -12.08
C SER A 182 -29.40 9.69 -10.75
N PRO A 183 -29.96 8.50 -10.49
CA PRO A 183 -30.61 8.19 -9.20
C PRO A 183 -29.66 8.39 -8.00
N THR A 184 -28.37 8.08 -8.17
CA THR A 184 -27.32 8.31 -7.19
C THR A 184 -27.07 9.80 -6.93
N TYR A 185 -27.04 10.64 -7.98
CA TYR A 185 -26.93 12.09 -7.84
C TYR A 185 -28.13 12.70 -7.10
N LYS A 186 -29.36 12.28 -7.44
CA LYS A 186 -30.58 12.74 -6.75
C LYS A 186 -30.59 12.35 -5.28
N TYR A 187 -30.18 11.12 -4.98
CA TYR A 187 -30.03 10.67 -3.59
C TYR A 187 -29.02 11.54 -2.85
N LEU A 188 -27.80 11.66 -3.38
CA LEU A 188 -26.71 12.39 -2.73
C LEU A 188 -27.08 13.85 -2.45
N THR A 189 -27.67 14.54 -3.43
CA THR A 189 -28.07 15.96 -3.30
C THR A 189 -29.28 16.18 -2.39
N SER A 190 -29.99 15.12 -1.99
CA SER A 190 -31.09 15.19 -1.03
C SER A 190 -30.66 15.05 0.43
N LEU A 191 -29.41 14.67 0.68
CA LEU A 191 -28.88 14.42 2.01
C LEU A 191 -28.27 15.68 2.61
N ASN A 192 -28.49 15.88 3.91
CA ASN A 192 -27.67 16.78 4.71
C ASN A 192 -26.37 16.05 5.08
N LEU A 193 -25.31 16.27 4.30
CA LEU A 193 -24.04 15.56 4.47
C LEU A 193 -23.27 16.04 5.69
N ASP A 194 -23.33 17.33 6.04
CA ASP A 194 -22.72 17.86 7.26
C ASP A 194 -23.22 17.11 8.49
N LYS A 195 -24.55 17.02 8.64
CA LYS A 195 -25.17 16.32 9.76
C LYS A 195 -24.84 14.83 9.72
N LYS A 196 -25.00 14.17 8.57
CA LYS A 196 -24.76 12.72 8.44
C LYS A 196 -23.30 12.35 8.78
N PHE A 197 -22.36 13.15 8.30
CA PHE A 197 -20.94 12.93 8.56
C PHE A 197 -20.58 13.20 10.03
N ASN A 198 -21.00 14.34 10.58
CA ASN A 198 -20.67 14.71 11.95
C ASN A 198 -21.33 13.78 12.99
N ASP A 199 -22.59 13.37 12.76
CA ASP A 199 -23.28 12.41 13.63
C ASP A 199 -22.55 11.05 13.64
N TYR A 200 -22.12 10.59 12.47
CA TYR A 200 -21.33 9.36 12.33
C TYR A 200 -20.02 9.43 13.13
N ILE A 201 -19.24 10.50 12.94
CA ILE A 201 -17.97 10.69 13.65
C ILE A 201 -18.20 10.75 15.17
N ALA A 202 -19.24 11.45 15.62
CA ALA A 202 -19.58 11.53 17.03
C ALA A 202 -19.95 10.16 17.62
N ALA A 203 -20.81 9.40 16.94
CA ALA A 203 -21.23 8.07 17.37
C ALA A 203 -20.04 7.08 17.42
N MET A 204 -19.19 7.09 16.40
CA MET A 204 -18.05 6.18 16.33
C MET A 204 -16.95 6.52 17.36
N LYS A 205 -16.75 7.78 17.70
CA LYS A 205 -15.87 8.17 18.82
C LYS A 205 -16.33 7.55 20.13
N LEU A 206 -17.64 7.52 20.39
CA LEU A 206 -18.19 6.86 21.57
C LEU A 206 -17.97 5.34 21.51
N LYS A 207 -18.12 4.73 20.32
CA LYS A 207 -17.86 3.30 20.10
C LYS A 207 -16.40 2.95 20.36
N GLN A 208 -15.46 3.78 19.91
CA GLN A 208 -14.01 3.60 20.14
C GLN A 208 -13.58 3.78 21.59
N ALA A 209 -14.37 4.49 22.41
CA ALA A 209 -14.10 4.65 23.84
C ALA A 209 -14.48 3.42 24.67
N ILE A 210 -15.16 2.42 24.07
CA ILE A 210 -15.54 1.18 24.75
C ILE A 210 -14.28 0.35 25.05
N PRO A 211 -14.07 -0.12 26.31
CA PRO A 211 -12.94 -0.95 26.66
C PRO A 211 -12.85 -2.24 25.84
N LEU A 212 -11.64 -2.58 25.40
CA LEU A 212 -11.38 -3.77 24.60
C LEU A 212 -11.58 -5.05 25.40
N THR A 213 -12.21 -6.03 24.77
CA THR A 213 -12.36 -7.38 25.34
C THR A 213 -11.16 -8.27 25.00
N ALA A 214 -11.06 -9.44 25.64
CA ALA A 214 -10.05 -10.44 25.28
C ALA A 214 -10.18 -10.90 23.81
N LYS A 215 -11.40 -10.98 23.28
CA LYS A 215 -11.67 -11.32 21.88
C LYS A 215 -11.16 -10.23 20.93
N ASP A 216 -11.30 -8.97 21.32
CA ASP A 216 -10.81 -7.83 20.54
C ASP A 216 -9.28 -7.82 20.49
N ASN A 217 -8.62 -8.05 21.64
CA ASN A 217 -7.17 -8.16 21.68
C ASN A 217 -6.65 -9.30 20.79
N ALA A 218 -7.32 -10.46 20.78
CA ALA A 218 -6.96 -11.56 19.88
C ALA A 218 -7.08 -11.18 18.40
N LYS A 219 -8.12 -10.44 18.01
CA LYS A 219 -8.27 -9.91 16.63
C LYS A 219 -7.15 -8.92 16.28
N ILE A 220 -6.83 -8.01 17.19
CA ILE A 220 -5.75 -7.02 17.01
C ILE A 220 -4.42 -7.73 16.77
N GLU A 221 -4.10 -8.74 17.58
CA GLU A 221 -2.86 -9.50 17.41
C GLU A 221 -2.84 -10.29 16.10
N ALA A 222 -3.99 -10.81 15.63
CA ALA A 222 -4.09 -11.45 14.32
C ALA A 222 -3.80 -10.46 13.16
N ILE A 223 -4.30 -9.22 13.23
CA ILE A 223 -4.01 -8.17 12.25
C ILE A 223 -2.52 -7.81 12.27
N LYS A 224 -1.95 -7.56 13.46
CA LYS A 224 -0.51 -7.25 13.61
C LYS A 224 0.38 -8.39 13.09
N LYS A 225 -0.02 -9.64 13.32
CA LYS A 225 0.68 -10.81 12.80
C LYS A 225 0.60 -10.85 11.28
N ALA A 226 -0.57 -10.63 10.69
CA ALA A 226 -0.74 -10.59 9.23
C ALA A 226 0.16 -9.52 8.59
N LYS A 227 0.24 -8.33 9.18
CA LYS A 227 1.14 -7.25 8.70
C LYS A 227 2.63 -7.64 8.71
N LYS A 228 3.04 -8.53 9.62
CA LYS A 228 4.44 -9.01 9.71
C LYS A 228 4.74 -10.19 8.77
N MET A 229 3.72 -10.86 8.24
CA MET A 229 3.93 -12.08 7.45
C MET A 229 4.78 -11.84 6.20
N ASP A 230 4.58 -10.72 5.49
CA ASP A 230 5.39 -10.37 4.31
C ASP A 230 6.86 -10.14 4.67
N ALA A 231 7.11 -9.42 5.77
CA ALA A 231 8.46 -9.20 6.28
C ALA A 231 9.13 -10.51 6.71
N ASP A 232 8.37 -11.42 7.35
CA ASP A 232 8.87 -12.73 7.77
C ASP A 232 9.13 -13.66 6.57
N GLU A 233 8.34 -13.57 5.51
CA GLU A 233 8.59 -14.30 4.26
C GLU A 233 9.83 -13.78 3.52
N ILE A 234 9.95 -12.46 3.35
CA ILE A 234 11.15 -11.82 2.79
C ILE A 234 12.38 -12.17 3.63
N LYS A 235 12.27 -12.14 4.96
CA LYS A 235 13.36 -12.54 5.86
C LYS A 235 13.72 -14.01 5.68
N ARG A 236 12.74 -14.93 5.64
CA ARG A 236 12.99 -16.37 5.39
C ARG A 236 13.68 -16.59 4.06
N TYR A 237 13.24 -15.93 2.99
CA TYR A 237 13.90 -16.00 1.69
C TYR A 237 15.35 -15.48 1.77
N ASN A 238 15.57 -14.31 2.35
CA ASN A 238 16.91 -13.74 2.52
C ASN A 238 17.83 -14.62 3.37
N ASP A 239 17.32 -15.19 4.46
CA ASP A 239 18.07 -16.12 5.31
C ASP A 239 18.40 -17.42 4.54
N SER A 240 17.49 -17.91 3.69
CA SER A 240 17.76 -19.06 2.82
C SER A 240 18.86 -18.78 1.79
N VAL A 241 18.86 -17.60 1.17
CA VAL A 241 19.91 -17.16 0.23
C VAL A 241 21.24 -17.02 0.97
N LYS A 242 21.24 -16.42 2.17
CA LYS A 242 22.44 -16.28 3.02
C LYS A 242 23.01 -17.62 3.48
N ALA A 243 22.17 -18.63 3.64
CA ALA A 243 22.58 -19.97 4.03
C ALA A 243 23.28 -20.73 2.88
N THR A 244 23.11 -20.31 1.62
CA THR A 244 23.72 -20.99 0.46
C THR A 244 25.26 -20.95 0.50
N PRO A 245 25.93 -22.00 -0.01
CA PRO A 245 27.39 -22.01 -0.11
C PRO A 245 27.95 -20.89 -1.00
N GLU A 246 27.23 -20.53 -2.05
CA GLU A 246 27.64 -19.48 -3.00
C GLU A 246 27.66 -18.10 -2.34
N TYR A 247 26.61 -17.76 -1.57
CA TYR A 247 26.57 -16.50 -0.83
C TYR A 247 27.69 -16.41 0.23
N LYS A 248 27.97 -17.52 0.93
CA LYS A 248 29.08 -17.57 1.90
C LYS A 248 30.44 -17.33 1.23
N ARG A 249 30.70 -17.97 0.10
CA ARG A 249 31.92 -17.74 -0.70
C ARG A 249 32.04 -16.30 -1.19
N LEU A 250 30.93 -15.72 -1.65
CA LEU A 250 30.91 -14.31 -2.07
C LEU A 250 31.25 -13.38 -0.90
N LYS A 251 30.72 -13.66 0.30
CA LYS A 251 31.03 -12.88 1.51
C LYS A 251 32.48 -13.03 1.97
N GLU A 252 33.01 -14.24 1.94
CA GLU A 252 34.44 -14.50 2.21
C GLU A 252 35.34 -13.76 1.20
N TYR A 253 34.98 -13.79 -0.09
CA TYR A 253 35.69 -13.03 -1.12
C TYR A 253 35.61 -11.51 -0.91
N GLN A 254 34.44 -10.98 -0.55
CA GLN A 254 34.28 -9.57 -0.21
C GLN A 254 35.14 -9.16 0.99
N ALA A 255 35.19 -10.00 2.04
CA ALA A 255 36.05 -9.75 3.20
C ALA A 255 37.53 -9.80 2.83
N PHE A 256 37.93 -10.75 1.97
CA PHE A 256 39.28 -10.82 1.44
C PHE A 256 39.66 -9.57 0.62
N VAL A 257 38.81 -9.14 -0.30
CA VAL A 257 39.03 -7.91 -1.08
C VAL A 257 39.12 -6.69 -0.16
N ALA A 258 38.23 -6.57 0.83
CA ALA A 258 38.29 -5.49 1.80
C ALA A 258 39.59 -5.52 2.62
N SER A 259 40.08 -6.71 3.00
CA SER A 259 41.37 -6.84 3.69
C SER A 259 42.56 -6.43 2.82
N ILE A 260 42.47 -6.64 1.50
CA ILE A 260 43.47 -6.17 0.54
C ILE A 260 43.43 -4.64 0.40
N ASP A 261 42.25 -4.04 0.45
CA ASP A 261 42.08 -2.59 0.36
C ASP A 261 42.52 -1.87 1.66
N GLU A 262 42.37 -2.51 2.83
CA GLU A 262 42.81 -1.98 4.13
C GLU A 262 44.31 -2.20 4.39
N GLU A 263 44.90 -3.34 4.00
CA GLU A 263 46.34 -3.58 4.04
C GLU A 263 47.00 -3.15 2.73
N LYS A 264 47.23 -1.84 2.59
CA LYS A 264 48.19 -1.16 1.69
C LYS A 264 48.43 -1.86 0.35
N ALA A 265 48.10 -1.16 -0.74
CA ALA A 265 48.57 -1.40 -2.11
C ALA A 265 50.12 -1.36 -2.25
N SER A 266 50.87 -2.11 -1.43
CA SER A 266 52.30 -2.38 -1.40
C SER A 266 52.57 -3.88 -1.26
N THR A 267 51.53 -4.73 -1.27
CA THR A 267 51.62 -6.18 -1.02
C THR A 267 50.93 -7.01 -2.11
N ILE A 268 50.54 -6.42 -3.24
CA ILE A 268 49.87 -7.15 -4.35
C ILE A 268 50.71 -7.16 -5.61
N VAL A 269 50.63 -8.22 -6.41
CA VAL A 269 51.16 -8.27 -7.78
C VAL A 269 50.02 -8.57 -8.74
N THR A 270 50.04 -7.92 -9.91
CA THR A 270 49.07 -8.20 -10.98
C THR A 270 49.68 -9.16 -12.00
N ILE A 271 49.06 -10.32 -12.20
CA ILE A 271 49.48 -11.28 -13.24
C ILE A 271 48.56 -11.10 -14.44
N ILE A 272 49.14 -10.77 -15.60
CA ILE A 272 48.44 -10.48 -16.86
C ILE A 272 48.67 -11.62 -17.84
N ASN A 273 47.59 -12.15 -18.41
CA ASN A 273 47.65 -13.23 -19.39
C ASN A 273 47.60 -12.68 -20.83
N ARG A 274 48.71 -12.85 -21.58
CA ARG A 274 48.80 -12.53 -23.01
C ARG A 274 49.13 -13.74 -23.90
N THR A 275 48.94 -14.96 -23.39
CA THR A 275 49.34 -16.22 -24.07
C THR A 275 48.42 -16.67 -25.21
N GLY A 276 47.36 -15.93 -25.54
CA GLY A 276 46.34 -16.36 -26.51
C GLY A 276 45.36 -17.42 -26.00
N LYS A 277 45.54 -17.95 -24.79
CA LYS A 277 44.71 -19.00 -24.17
C LYS A 277 44.47 -18.68 -22.70
N ASP A 278 43.53 -19.38 -22.08
CA ASP A 278 43.32 -19.28 -20.64
C ASP A 278 44.46 -19.95 -19.86
N ILE A 279 44.84 -19.35 -18.74
CA ILE A 279 45.80 -19.93 -17.81
C ILE A 279 45.16 -20.12 -16.44
N TYR A 280 45.75 -20.99 -15.64
CA TYR A 280 45.42 -21.21 -14.25
C TYR A 280 46.63 -20.83 -13.42
N VAL A 281 46.45 -19.87 -12.51
CA VAL A 281 47.50 -19.38 -11.62
C VAL A 281 47.37 -20.08 -10.27
N PHE A 282 48.45 -20.68 -9.80
CA PHE A 282 48.54 -21.45 -8.56
C PHE A 282 49.49 -20.76 -7.59
N GLU A 283 49.07 -20.63 -6.33
CA GLU A 283 50.01 -20.39 -5.23
C GLU A 283 50.89 -21.64 -5.04
N GLU A 284 52.15 -21.44 -4.68
CA GLU A 284 53.05 -22.54 -4.31
C GLU A 284 52.44 -23.48 -3.26
N GLY A 285 52.56 -24.78 -3.49
CA GLY A 285 51.95 -25.81 -2.63
C GLY A 285 50.43 -25.99 -2.82
N SER A 286 49.73 -25.08 -3.49
CA SER A 286 48.29 -25.21 -3.76
C SER A 286 48.01 -26.17 -4.93
N ARG A 287 46.99 -27.03 -4.76
CA ARG A 287 46.42 -27.85 -5.84
C ARG A 287 45.36 -27.12 -6.66
N ASN A 288 44.82 -26.02 -6.13
CA ASN A 288 43.74 -25.26 -6.76
C ASN A 288 44.29 -23.98 -7.39
N GLY A 289 44.03 -23.80 -8.69
CA GLY A 289 44.43 -22.62 -9.44
C GLY A 289 43.25 -21.73 -9.81
N SER A 290 43.49 -20.43 -9.84
CA SER A 290 42.51 -19.44 -10.30
C SER A 290 42.61 -19.27 -11.82
N ARG A 291 41.49 -19.45 -12.53
CA ARG A 291 41.43 -19.24 -13.99
C ARG A 291 41.58 -17.76 -14.33
N VAL A 292 42.48 -17.44 -15.24
CA VAL A 292 42.69 -16.12 -15.82
C VAL A 292 42.49 -16.22 -17.32
N GLY A 293 41.40 -15.65 -17.81
CA GLY A 293 41.05 -15.69 -19.23
C GLY A 293 42.09 -14.99 -20.12
N HIS A 294 42.09 -15.27 -21.42
CA HIS A 294 42.90 -14.52 -22.38
C HIS A 294 42.67 -12.99 -22.25
N ALA A 295 43.76 -12.22 -22.27
CA ALA A 295 43.78 -10.76 -22.12
C ALA A 295 43.24 -10.21 -20.79
N ASN A 296 42.95 -11.08 -19.81
CA ASN A 296 42.57 -10.70 -18.46
C ASN A 296 43.78 -10.69 -17.51
N SER A 297 43.54 -10.20 -16.30
CA SER A 297 44.51 -10.22 -15.21
C SER A 297 43.90 -10.69 -13.90
N ILE A 298 44.75 -11.08 -12.97
CA ILE A 298 44.40 -11.38 -11.58
C ILE A 298 45.34 -10.64 -10.64
N LYS A 299 44.82 -10.18 -9.51
CA LYS A 299 45.61 -9.61 -8.42
C LYS A 299 45.81 -10.67 -7.35
N VAL A 300 47.05 -10.88 -6.92
CA VAL A 300 47.41 -11.89 -5.93
C VAL A 300 48.42 -11.34 -4.91
N PRO A 301 48.49 -11.90 -3.69
CA PRO A 301 49.46 -11.49 -2.67
C PRO A 301 50.92 -11.60 -3.14
N CYS A 302 51.67 -10.51 -3.08
CA CYS A 302 53.10 -10.41 -3.38
C CYS A 302 53.99 -11.29 -2.48
N THR A 303 53.52 -11.68 -1.30
CA THR A 303 54.32 -12.46 -0.32
C THR A 303 54.46 -13.94 -0.68
N LYS A 304 53.94 -14.37 -1.83
CA LYS A 304 53.86 -15.78 -2.25
C LYS A 304 54.50 -16.00 -3.61
N ASN A 305 55.00 -17.20 -3.83
CA ASN A 305 55.41 -17.66 -5.15
C ASN A 305 54.19 -18.12 -5.94
N TYR A 306 54.12 -17.77 -7.23
CA TYR A 306 53.08 -18.23 -8.14
C TYR A 306 53.63 -18.96 -9.33
N TYR A 307 52.84 -19.94 -9.76
CA TYR A 307 53.07 -20.74 -10.94
C TYR A 307 51.82 -20.70 -11.83
N TYR A 308 51.96 -20.99 -13.11
CA TYR A 308 50.84 -21.10 -14.04
C TYR A 308 50.89 -22.39 -14.86
N ASN A 309 49.73 -22.81 -15.35
CA ASN A 309 49.60 -23.83 -16.38
C ASN A 309 48.35 -23.55 -17.24
N PHE A 310 48.26 -24.16 -18.43
CA PHE A 310 47.07 -24.13 -19.28
C PHE A 310 46.00 -25.16 -18.86
N ASN A 311 46.38 -26.14 -18.04
CA ASN A 311 45.51 -27.21 -17.53
C ASN A 311 45.38 -27.09 -15.99
N PRO A 312 44.15 -27.01 -15.45
CA PRO A 312 43.93 -26.87 -14.01
C PRO A 312 44.42 -28.09 -13.20
N ASN A 313 44.56 -29.26 -13.82
CA ASN A 313 44.93 -30.52 -13.18
C ASN A 313 46.39 -30.92 -13.42
N SER A 314 47.22 -30.03 -13.97
CA SER A 314 48.62 -30.35 -14.26
C SER A 314 49.50 -30.35 -13.00
N SER A 315 50.31 -31.39 -12.84
CA SER A 315 51.39 -31.44 -11.84
C SER A 315 52.58 -30.57 -12.21
N ASN A 316 52.79 -30.33 -13.51
CA ASN A 316 53.92 -29.54 -14.02
C ASN A 316 53.45 -28.10 -14.14
N LYS A 317 54.02 -27.17 -13.38
CA LYS A 317 53.61 -25.75 -13.39
C LYS A 317 54.82 -24.88 -13.69
N SER A 318 54.64 -23.86 -14.53
CA SER A 318 55.68 -22.92 -14.89
C SER A 318 55.69 -21.78 -13.89
N HIS A 319 56.84 -21.42 -13.34
CA HIS A 319 56.95 -20.29 -12.42
C HIS A 319 56.59 -18.98 -13.13
N CYS A 320 55.76 -18.14 -12.52
CA CYS A 320 55.45 -16.80 -13.04
C CYS A 320 55.79 -15.66 -12.08
N TYR A 321 55.90 -15.89 -10.77
CA TYR A 321 56.23 -14.81 -9.84
C TYR A 321 56.90 -15.34 -8.58
N SER A 322 57.94 -14.65 -8.11
CA SER A 322 58.62 -14.97 -6.86
C SER A 322 58.16 -14.06 -5.73
N ALA A 323 57.96 -14.61 -4.54
CA ALA A 323 57.57 -13.89 -3.36
C ALA A 323 58.48 -12.66 -3.12
N ASN A 324 57.85 -11.51 -2.90
CA ASN A 324 58.48 -10.22 -2.61
C ASN A 324 59.41 -9.67 -3.71
N SER A 325 59.40 -10.23 -4.92
CA SER A 325 60.33 -9.82 -5.98
C SER A 325 59.94 -8.51 -6.69
N GLY A 326 58.82 -7.91 -6.32
CA GLY A 326 58.32 -6.67 -6.92
C GLY A 326 56.83 -6.48 -6.66
N CYS A 327 56.49 -6.08 -5.42
CA CYS A 327 55.11 -5.72 -5.10
C CYS A 327 54.70 -4.47 -5.88
N ASN A 328 53.41 -4.35 -6.19
CA ASN A 328 52.80 -3.34 -7.07
C ASN A 328 53.24 -3.37 -8.52
N ALA A 329 54.03 -4.38 -8.91
CA ALA A 329 54.36 -4.59 -10.30
C ALA A 329 53.28 -5.41 -11.00
N SER A 330 53.36 -5.40 -12.32
CA SER A 330 52.61 -6.33 -13.16
C SER A 330 53.58 -7.33 -13.78
N VAL A 331 53.26 -8.61 -13.73
CA VAL A 331 53.95 -9.65 -14.48
C VAL A 331 53.09 -10.08 -15.65
N THR A 332 53.66 -10.07 -16.86
CA THR A 332 52.97 -10.52 -18.06
C THR A 332 53.47 -11.89 -18.47
N ILE A 333 52.55 -12.84 -18.61
CA ILE A 333 52.80 -14.16 -19.18
C ILE A 333 52.44 -14.06 -20.67
N LYS A 334 53.40 -14.38 -21.54
CA LYS A 334 53.27 -14.31 -23.00
C LYS A 334 53.37 -15.71 -23.60
#